data_AF-A0A8S8Z1H9-F1
#
_entry.id   AF-A0A8S8Z1H9-F1
#
_cell.length_a   1.000
_cell.length_b   1.000
_cell.length_c   1.000
_cell.angle_alpha   90.00
_cell.angle_beta   90.00
_cell.angle_gamma   90.00
#
_symmetry.space_group_name_H-M   'P 1'
#
loop_
_entity.id
_entity.type
_entity.pdbx_description
1 polymer ?
#
loop_
_entity_poly.entity_id
_entity_poly.type
_entity_poly.pdbx_seq_one_letter_code
_entity_poly.pdbx_strand_id
1 'polypeptide(L)' 'MIPDAPIVEIAELAGVDIPTNCTSGNCGTCLVRLISGEVNLPEELPPGLDEELVAAGGTLTCCIRPVGSCEIDLIPPL' A
#
# COMPACT_ATOMS: atom_id res chain seq x y z
N MET A 1 -10.71 -4.62 -16.31
CA MET A 1 -10.53 -5.70 -15.32
C MET A 1 -9.33 -5.30 -14.50
N ILE A 2 -9.51 -4.84 -13.27
CA ILE A 2 -8.37 -4.52 -12.40
C ILE A 2 -7.83 -5.87 -11.95
N PRO A 3 -6.58 -6.24 -12.31
CA PRO A 3 -6.01 -7.50 -11.88
C PRO A 3 -5.93 -7.54 -10.36
N ASP A 4 -6.03 -8.74 -9.78
CA ASP A 4 -5.61 -8.99 -8.40
C ASP A 4 -4.09 -8.80 -8.36
N ALA A 5 -3.67 -7.54 -8.31
CA ALA A 5 -2.30 -7.07 -8.35
C ALA A 5 -2.07 -6.12 -7.16
N PRO A 6 -0.82 -6.00 -6.69
CA PRO A 6 -0.45 -5.03 -5.69
C PRO A 6 -0.83 -3.61 -6.13
N ILE A 7 -1.15 -2.74 -5.16
CA ILE A 7 -1.48 -1.33 -5.44
C ILE A 7 -0.36 -0.64 -6.22
N VAL A 8 0.91 -0.98 -5.96
CA VAL A 8 2.05 -0.40 -6.71
C VAL A 8 1.99 -0.69 -8.21
N GLU A 9 1.65 -1.91 -8.62
CA GLU A 9 1.55 -2.27 -10.04
C GLU A 9 0.35 -1.57 -10.70
N ILE A 10 -0.77 -1.46 -9.97
CA ILE A 10 -1.95 -0.75 -10.45
C ILE A 10 -1.63 0.75 -10.63
N ALA A 11 -0.91 1.34 -9.68
CA ALA A 11 -0.47 2.73 -9.73
C ALA A 11 0.48 2.97 -10.92
N GLU A 12 1.46 2.09 -11.12
CA GLU A 12 2.41 2.17 -12.24
C GLU A 12 1.67 2.09 -13.60
N LEU A 13 0.70 1.19 -13.73
CA LEU A 13 -0.17 1.10 -14.91
C LEU A 13 -1.03 2.35 -15.13
N ALA A 14 -1.40 3.04 -14.05
CA ALA A 14 -2.11 4.32 -14.10
C ALA A 14 -1.17 5.52 -14.35
N GLY A 15 0.14 5.31 -14.44
CA GLY A 15 1.15 6.37 -14.60
C GLY A 15 1.47 7.11 -13.30
N VAL A 16 1.16 6.53 -12.14
CA VAL A 16 1.50 7.03 -10.82
C VAL A 16 2.75 6.30 -10.33
N ASP A 17 3.82 7.05 -10.09
CA ASP A 17 5.09 6.50 -9.64
C ASP A 17 5.13 6.47 -8.10
N ILE A 18 5.16 5.27 -7.53
CA ILE A 18 5.25 5.06 -6.07
C ILE A 18 6.68 4.66 -5.74
N PRO A 19 7.37 5.38 -4.85
CA PRO A 19 8.74 5.05 -4.49
C PRO A 19 8.79 3.65 -3.85
N THR A 20 9.48 2.73 -4.49
CA THR A 20 9.65 1.35 -4.02
C THR A 20 11.12 0.95 -4.09
N ASN A 21 11.55 0.06 -3.18
CA ASN A 21 12.93 -0.39 -3.11
C ASN A 21 13.02 -1.92 -2.96
N CYS A 22 12.54 -2.47 -1.83
CA CYS A 22 12.70 -3.90 -1.55
C CYS A 22 11.65 -4.82 -2.19
N THR A 23 10.49 -4.27 -2.59
CA THR A 23 9.29 -4.99 -3.09
C THR A 23 8.83 -6.20 -2.26
N SER A 24 9.32 -6.33 -1.03
CA SER A 24 9.12 -7.47 -0.12
C SER A 24 8.52 -7.04 1.22
N GLY A 25 8.19 -5.75 1.37
CA GLY A 25 7.54 -5.22 2.58
C GLY A 25 8.49 -4.93 3.75
N ASN A 26 9.81 -4.95 3.53
CA ASN A 26 10.80 -4.78 4.59
C ASN A 26 11.32 -3.34 4.77
N CYS A 27 11.26 -2.50 3.73
CA CYS A 27 11.95 -1.20 3.75
C CYS A 27 11.05 -0.01 4.09
N GLY A 28 9.72 -0.17 4.10
CA GLY A 28 8.77 0.93 4.32
C GLY A 28 8.72 2.00 3.23
N THR A 29 9.56 1.94 2.18
CA THR A 29 9.59 2.97 1.11
C THR A 29 8.25 3.08 0.37
N CYS A 30 7.55 1.96 0.20
CA CYS A 30 6.27 1.88 -0.50
C CYS A 30 5.06 2.27 0.38
N LEU A 31 5.31 2.89 1.54
CA LEU A 31 4.30 3.33 2.50
C LEU A 31 3.53 4.53 1.97
N VAL A 32 2.21 4.37 1.91
CA VAL A 32 1.26 5.41 1.56
C VAL A 32 0.15 5.45 2.61
N ARG A 33 -0.67 6.50 2.59
CA ARG A 33 -1.84 6.59 3.46
C ARG A 33 -3.10 6.20 2.69
N LEU A 34 -3.85 5.23 3.18
CA LEU A 34 -5.19 4.90 2.73
C LEU A 34 -6.17 5.97 3.23
N ILE A 35 -6.75 6.72 2.30
CA ILE A 35 -7.75 7.76 2.58
C ILE A 35 -9.16 7.14 2.64
N SER A 36 -9.44 6.18 1.75
CA SER A 36 -10.74 5.54 1.64
C SER A 36 -10.64 4.16 0.98
N GLY A 37 -11.63 3.31 1.23
CA GLY A 37 -11.73 1.96 0.68
C GLY A 37 -11.18 0.87 1.60
N GLU A 38 -11.17 -0.35 1.08
CA GLU A 38 -10.74 -1.54 1.80
C GLU A 38 -9.59 -2.23 1.08
N VAL A 39 -8.61 -2.66 1.85
CA VAL A 39 -7.45 -3.41 1.37
C VAL A 39 -7.35 -4.73 2.13
N ASN A 40 -6.92 -5.77 1.43
CA ASN A 40 -6.64 -7.06 2.05
C ASN A 40 -5.30 -6.96 2.77
N LEU A 41 -5.34 -6.88 4.09
CA LEU A 41 -4.17 -6.99 4.93
C LEU A 41 -3.79 -8.48 5.06
N PRO A 42 -2.49 -8.82 4.92
CA PRO A 42 -2.02 -10.17 5.22
C PRO A 42 -2.19 -10.49 6.72
N GLU A 43 -2.27 -11.78 7.07
CA GLU A 43 -2.37 -12.23 8.48
C GLU A 43 -1.18 -11.76 9.32
N GLU A 44 0.01 -11.71 8.72
CA GLU A 44 1.21 -11.14 9.33
C GLU A 44 1.57 -9.82 8.63
N LEU A 45 1.64 -8.73 9.40
CA LEU A 45 2.06 -7.43 8.90
C LEU A 45 3.52 -7.48 8.44
N PRO A 46 3.85 -6.86 7.29
CA PRO A 46 5.24 -6.74 6.87
C PRO A 46 6.05 -5.96 7.92
N PRO A 47 7.35 -6.25 8.11
CA PRO A 47 8.16 -5.59 9.13
C PRO A 47 8.41 -4.10 8.85
N GLY A 48 8.11 -3.61 7.64
CA GLY A 48 8.08 -2.19 7.33
C GLY A 48 6.74 -1.50 7.62
N LEU A 49 5.79 -2.18 8.26
CA LEU A 49 4.46 -1.67 8.59
C LEU A 49 4.10 -1.99 10.04
N ASP A 50 4.04 -0.96 10.87
CA ASP A 50 3.70 -1.08 12.29
C ASP A 50 2.20 -0.85 12.54
N GLU A 51 1.69 -1.33 13.68
CA GLU A 51 0.29 -1.15 14.06
C GLU A 51 -0.11 0.33 14.16
N GLU A 52 0.78 1.22 14.62
CA GLU A 52 0.54 2.66 14.67
C GLU A 52 0.34 3.26 13.27
N LEU A 53 1.15 2.80 12.30
CA LEU A 53 1.00 3.21 10.91
C LEU A 53 -0.33 2.71 10.37
N VAL A 54 -0.67 1.43 10.57
CA VAL A 54 -1.97 0.87 10.14
C VAL A 54 -3.13 1.63 10.77
N ALA A 55 -3.05 1.97 12.05
CA ALA A 55 -4.07 2.76 12.74
C ALA A 55 -4.20 4.19 12.17
N ALA A 56 -3.11 4.77 11.68
CA ALA A 56 -3.10 6.05 10.97
C ALA A 56 -3.49 5.94 9.48
N GLY A 57 -3.89 4.74 9.01
CA GLY A 57 -4.24 4.44 7.63
C GLY A 57 -3.03 4.12 6.74
N GLY A 58 -1.86 3.93 7.30
CA GLY A 58 -0.63 3.55 6.60
C GLY A 58 -0.72 2.16 5.99
N THR A 59 -0.23 2.03 4.75
CA THR A 59 -0.30 0.79 3.99
C THR A 59 0.89 0.67 3.03
N LEU A 60 1.47 -0.52 2.92
CA LEU A 60 2.55 -0.83 1.98
C LEU A 60 2.00 -1.32 0.63
N THR A 61 1.97 -0.42 -0.36
CA THR A 61 1.40 -0.69 -1.70
C THR A 61 2.05 -1.87 -2.44
N CYS A 62 3.27 -2.23 -2.08
CA CYS A 62 4.02 -3.31 -2.69
C CYS A 62 3.61 -4.73 -2.21
N CYS A 63 2.92 -4.85 -1.09
CA CYS A 63 2.48 -6.13 -0.54
C CYS A 63 0.96 -6.24 -0.39
N ILE A 64 0.23 -5.17 -0.70
CA ILE A 64 -1.18 -5.03 -0.34
C ILE A 64 -2.03 -4.92 -1.60
N ARG A 65 -3.19 -5.57 -1.56
CA ARG A 65 -4.12 -5.69 -2.68
C ARG A 65 -5.43 -5.00 -2.32
N PRO A 66 -5.97 -4.14 -3.20
CA PRO A 66 -7.24 -3.49 -2.94
C PRO A 66 -8.39 -4.48 -3.13
N VAL A 67 -9.39 -4.47 -2.23
CA VAL A 67 -10.60 -5.31 -2.35
C VAL A 67 -11.59 -4.69 -3.35
N GLY A 68 -11.53 -3.37 -3.53
CA GLY A 68 -12.39 -2.63 -4.44
C GLY A 68 -11.82 -1.23 -4.73
N SER A 69 -12.71 -0.26 -4.92
CA SER A 69 -12.31 1.14 -5.09
C SER A 69 -11.70 1.67 -3.79
N CYS A 70 -10.46 2.13 -3.87
CA CYS A 70 -9.75 2.74 -2.76
C CYS A 70 -9.09 4.04 -3.21
N GLU A 71 -8.95 4.98 -2.27
CA GLU A 71 -8.20 6.22 -2.44
C GLU A 71 -6.97 6.15 -1.54
N ILE A 72 -5.81 6.40 -2.14
CA ILE A 72 -4.54 6.45 -1.43
C ILE A 72 -3.89 7.82 -1.64
N ASP A 73 -3.15 8.26 -0.64
CA ASP A 73 -2.32 9.45 -0.66
C ASP A 73 -0.86 9.02 -0.56
N LEU A 74 -0.06 9.48 -1.52
CA LEU A 74 1.37 9.17 -1.61
C LEU A 74 2.17 9.75 -0.44
N ILE A 75 1.57 10.66 0.32
CA ILE A 75 2.15 11.20 1.56
C ILE A 75 1.89 10.19 2.69
N PRO A 76 2.94 9.62 3.31
CA PRO A 76 2.78 8.73 4.45
C PRO A 76 2.06 9.43 5.62
N PRO A 77 1.30 8.70 6.45
CA PRO A 77 0.78 9.27 7.69
C PRO A 77 1.95 9.60 8.63
N LEU A 78 1.98 10.85 9.12
CA LEU A 78 2.92 11.35 10.14
C LEU A 78 2.45 11.02 11.55
#